data_AF-K1PSB6-F1
#
_entry.id   AF-K1PSB6-F1
#
_cell.length_a   1.000
_cell.length_b   1.000
_cell.length_c   1.000
_cell.angle_alpha   90.00
_cell.angle_beta   90.00
_cell.angle_gamma   90.00
#
_symmetry.space_group_name_H-M   'P 1'
#
loop_
_entity.id
_entity.type
_entity.pdbx_description
1 polymer ?
#
loop_
_entity_poly.entity_id
_entity_poly.type
_entity_poly.pdbx_seq_one_letter_code
_entity_poly.pdbx_strand_id
1 'polypeptide(L)'
;MGGSIDRGGKKVVLKTVECYDPKLNCWVRKRSLPRPLCHACVLEVNNYLFLLGGATQEEPGGDMVSSNVVYRYSRLSEVWTEFTEMITPRHDAGAVAVEVLDCETATWEEENEEEFRPVIGVACVLMPRL
;
A
#
# COMPACT_ATOMS: atom_id res chain seq x y z
N MET A 1 -6.92 5.59 4.13
CA MET A 1 -6.43 4.18 4.13
C MET A 1 -7.42 3.33 4.92
N GLY A 2 -7.26 1.99 4.93
CA GLY A 2 -7.95 1.12 5.89
C GLY A 2 -7.60 1.47 7.35
N GLY A 3 -7.79 0.53 8.26
CA GLY A 3 -7.53 0.78 9.68
C GLY A 3 -8.26 -0.20 10.58
N SER A 4 -8.32 0.10 11.86
CA SER A 4 -9.11 -0.67 12.81
C SER A 4 -9.89 0.25 13.73
N ILE A 5 -11.08 -0.19 14.13
CA ILE A 5 -11.92 0.49 15.13
C ILE A 5 -12.15 -0.43 16.32
N ASP A 6 -12.30 0.14 17.50
CA ASP A 6 -12.84 -0.59 18.65
C ASP A 6 -14.36 -0.58 18.59
N ARG A 7 -14.99 -1.76 18.68
CA ARG A 7 -16.43 -1.92 18.82
C ARG A 7 -16.72 -2.73 20.08
N GLY A 8 -16.88 -2.02 21.20
CA GLY A 8 -17.23 -2.63 22.48
C GLY A 8 -16.11 -3.51 23.03
N GLY A 9 -14.86 -3.06 22.95
CA GLY A 9 -13.68 -3.79 23.39
C GLY A 9 -13.14 -4.82 22.39
N LYS A 10 -13.78 -4.94 21.22
CA LYS A 10 -13.31 -5.80 20.12
C LYS A 10 -12.72 -4.95 19.01
N LYS A 11 -11.44 -5.19 18.70
CA LYS A 11 -10.75 -4.59 17.54
C LYS A 11 -11.29 -5.19 16.25
N VAL A 12 -11.81 -4.35 15.36
CA VAL A 12 -12.33 -4.72 14.04
C VAL A 12 -11.48 -4.07 12.96
N VAL A 13 -10.86 -4.88 12.11
CA VAL A 13 -10.10 -4.40 10.96
C VAL A 13 -11.06 -4.00 9.84
N LEU A 14 -10.83 -2.85 9.23
CA LEU A 14 -11.65 -2.27 8.19
C LEU A 14 -11.06 -2.54 6.80
N LYS A 15 -11.95 -2.68 5.82
CA LYS A 15 -11.61 -2.64 4.39
C LYS A 15 -11.92 -1.29 3.74
N THR A 16 -12.54 -0.37 4.47
CA THR A 16 -12.97 0.92 3.93
C THR A 16 -11.76 1.78 3.59
N VAL A 17 -11.84 2.52 2.49
CA VAL A 17 -10.84 3.50 2.09
C VAL A 17 -11.54 4.83 1.98
N GLU A 18 -10.99 5.83 2.67
CA GLU A 18 -11.46 7.20 2.64
C GLU A 18 -10.33 8.10 2.14
N CYS A 19 -10.71 9.11 1.35
CA CYS A 19 -9.85 10.13 0.81
C CYS A 19 -10.40 11.49 1.25
N TYR A 20 -9.53 12.36 1.75
CA TYR A 20 -9.92 13.72 2.12
C TYR A 20 -9.93 14.61 0.87
N ASP A 21 -11.06 15.25 0.59
CA ASP A 21 -11.18 16.28 -0.44
C ASP A 21 -10.97 17.66 0.19
N PRO A 22 -9.85 18.35 -0.07
CA PRO A 22 -9.57 19.66 0.51
C PRO A 22 -10.46 20.78 -0.06
N LYS A 23 -11.07 20.60 -1.24
CA LYS A 23 -11.98 21.60 -1.82
C LYS A 23 -13.34 21.57 -1.12
N LEU A 24 -13.80 20.37 -0.79
CA LEU A 24 -15.07 20.15 -0.09
C LEU A 24 -14.91 20.12 1.43
N ASN A 25 -13.66 20.10 1.94
CA ASN A 25 -13.33 19.98 3.35
C ASN A 25 -14.04 18.78 4.00
N CYS A 26 -14.06 17.63 3.31
CA CYS A 26 -14.77 16.45 3.76
C CYS A 26 -14.03 15.16 3.38
N TRP A 27 -14.32 14.09 4.11
CA TRP A 27 -13.86 12.75 3.76
C TRP A 27 -14.84 12.10 2.80
N VAL A 28 -14.33 11.57 1.69
CA VAL A 28 -15.10 10.88 0.66
C VAL A 28 -14.70 9.41 0.65
N ARG A 29 -15.70 8.53 0.63
CA ARG A 29 -15.47 7.10 0.54
C ARG A 29 -15.02 6.72 -0.88
N LYS A 30 -13.92 5.97 -0.97
CA LYS A 30 -13.40 5.38 -2.22
C LYS A 30 -13.62 3.88 -2.25
N ARG A 31 -13.16 3.23 -3.33
CA ARG A 31 -13.23 1.78 -3.48
C ARG A 31 -12.55 1.11 -2.29
N SER A 32 -13.30 0.23 -1.63
CA SER A 32 -12.80 -0.55 -0.49
C SER A 32 -11.71 -1.54 -0.94
N LEU A 33 -10.82 -1.88 -0.02
CA LEU A 33 -9.82 -2.93 -0.22
C LEU A 33 -10.49 -4.30 -0.45
N PRO A 34 -9.85 -5.22 -1.20
CA PRO A 34 -10.36 -6.58 -1.39
C PRO A 34 -10.53 -7.35 -0.07
N ARG A 35 -9.66 -7.09 0.92
CA ARG A 35 -9.76 -7.61 2.29
C ARG A 35 -9.48 -6.54 3.34
N PRO A 36 -9.93 -6.74 4.60
CA PRO A 36 -9.61 -5.83 5.70
C PRO A 36 -8.11 -5.81 5.98
N LEU A 37 -7.52 -4.61 6.06
CA LEU A 37 -6.11 -4.41 6.43
C LEU A 37 -5.99 -3.14 7.29
N CYS A 38 -5.20 -3.25 8.36
CA CYS A 38 -4.69 -2.10 9.11
C CYS A 38 -3.17 -2.11 9.08
N HIS A 39 -2.52 -1.03 9.54
CA HIS A 39 -1.05 -0.99 9.71
C HIS A 39 -0.24 -1.28 8.44
N ALA A 40 -0.85 -1.10 7.28
CA ALA A 40 -0.21 -1.24 5.98
C ALA A 40 0.52 0.05 5.62
N CYS A 41 1.58 -0.08 4.83
CA CYS A 41 2.27 1.07 4.24
C CYS A 41 1.63 1.43 2.89
N VAL A 42 1.53 2.71 2.55
CA VAL A 42 1.07 3.16 1.23
C VAL A 42 2.06 4.15 0.63
N LEU A 43 2.32 3.98 -0.66
CA LEU A 43 3.24 4.81 -1.44
C LEU A 43 2.73 5.00 -2.88
N GLU A 44 3.11 6.11 -3.49
CA GLU A 44 2.82 6.39 -4.90
C GLU A 44 4.06 6.12 -5.74
N VAL A 45 3.90 5.31 -6.80
CA VAL A 45 4.96 5.02 -7.79
C VAL A 45 4.33 4.94 -9.17
N ASN A 46 4.92 5.62 -10.16
CA ASN A 46 4.51 5.57 -11.57
C ASN A 46 2.98 5.76 -11.75
N ASN A 47 2.40 6.76 -11.08
CA ASN A 47 0.96 7.07 -11.09
C ASN A 47 0.01 6.01 -10.50
N TYR A 48 0.52 5.00 -9.81
CA TYR A 48 -0.27 4.04 -9.04
C TYR A 48 -0.04 4.21 -7.54
N LEU A 49 -1.07 3.92 -6.74
CA LEU A 49 -0.90 3.77 -5.29
C LEU A 49 -0.66 2.30 -4.97
N PHE A 50 0.41 2.02 -4.25
CA PHE A 50 0.73 0.69 -3.74
C PHE A 50 0.42 0.63 -2.25
N LEU A 51 -0.23 -0.44 -1.81
CA LEU A 51 -0.44 -0.77 -0.41
C LEU A 51 0.36 -2.04 -0.11
N LEU A 52 1.33 -1.95 0.80
CA LEU A 52 2.26 -3.01 1.17
C LEU A 52 1.92 -3.59 2.54
N GLY A 53 1.70 -4.90 2.58
CA GLY A 53 1.49 -5.67 3.80
C GLY A 53 0.32 -5.18 4.65
N GLY A 54 0.57 -4.98 5.93
CA GLY A 54 -0.42 -4.67 6.95
C GLY A 54 -0.76 -5.87 7.81
N ALA A 55 -1.71 -5.69 8.70
CA ALA A 55 -2.21 -6.73 9.58
C ALA A 55 -3.71 -6.96 9.35
N THR A 56 -4.14 -8.21 9.45
CA THR A 56 -5.53 -8.62 9.28
C THR A 56 -5.90 -9.70 10.28
N GLN A 57 -7.19 -10.03 10.35
CA GLN A 57 -7.68 -11.23 11.03
C GLN A 57 -8.22 -12.15 9.95
N GLU A 58 -7.72 -13.39 9.87
CA GLU A 58 -8.21 -14.37 8.91
C GLU A 58 -9.65 -14.79 9.21
N GLU A 59 -10.00 -14.80 10.50
CA GLU A 59 -11.33 -15.09 11.00
C GLU A 59 -11.86 -13.96 11.91
N PRO A 60 -13.17 -13.69 11.94
CA PRO A 60 -13.73 -12.61 12.75
C PRO A 60 -13.44 -12.70 14.26
N GLY A 61 -12.47 -11.93 14.75
CA GLY A 61 -12.02 -11.98 16.14
C GLY A 61 -10.92 -13.00 16.43
N GLY A 62 -10.32 -13.58 15.40
CA GLY A 62 -9.06 -14.30 15.53
C GLY A 62 -7.88 -13.37 15.79
N ASP A 63 -6.70 -13.96 15.90
CA ASP A 63 -5.46 -13.23 16.13
C ASP A 63 -5.11 -12.32 14.94
N MET A 64 -4.41 -11.23 15.24
CA MET A 64 -3.87 -10.35 14.22
C MET A 64 -2.66 -11.03 13.57
N VAL A 65 -2.73 -11.25 12.26
CA VAL A 65 -1.65 -11.80 11.46
C VAL A 65 -1.07 -10.75 10.52
N SER A 66 0.25 -10.77 10.35
CA SER A 66 0.95 -9.97 9.35
C SER A 66 0.61 -10.43 7.95
N SER A 67 0.49 -9.49 7.03
CA SER A 67 0.25 -9.72 5.62
C SER A 67 1.50 -9.44 4.80
N ASN A 68 1.73 -10.24 3.77
CA ASN A 68 2.73 -9.98 2.74
C ASN A 68 2.12 -9.42 1.44
N VAL A 69 0.80 -9.25 1.35
CA VAL A 69 0.16 -8.85 0.09
C VAL A 69 0.56 -7.45 -0.34
N VAL A 70 0.71 -7.25 -1.64
CA VAL A 70 0.85 -5.93 -2.25
C VAL A 70 -0.36 -5.69 -3.14
N TYR A 71 -1.15 -4.67 -2.80
CA TYR A 71 -2.20 -4.17 -3.68
C TYR A 71 -1.72 -2.97 -4.47
N ARG A 72 -2.13 -2.88 -5.74
CA ARG A 72 -1.98 -1.71 -6.59
C ARG A 72 -3.35 -1.10 -6.88
N TYR A 73 -3.49 0.20 -6.71
CA TYR A 73 -4.70 0.95 -7.05
C TYR A 73 -4.47 1.79 -8.30
N SER A 74 -5.36 1.60 -9.29
CA SER A 74 -5.44 2.47 -10.47
C SER A 74 -6.44 3.59 -10.21
N ARG A 75 -5.99 4.84 -10.33
CA ARG A 75 -6.87 6.01 -10.24
C ARG A 75 -7.82 6.12 -11.45
N LEU A 76 -7.44 5.54 -12.59
CA LEU A 76 -8.25 5.57 -13.81
C LEU A 76 -9.45 4.62 -13.73
N SER A 77 -9.21 3.37 -13.29
CA SER A 77 -10.28 2.38 -13.15
C SER A 77 -10.92 2.35 -11.76
N GLU A 78 -10.31 3.04 -10.79
CA GLU A 78 -10.72 3.06 -9.39
C GLU A 78 -10.80 1.67 -8.72
N VAL A 79 -9.91 0.77 -9.12
CA VAL A 79 -9.86 -0.62 -8.63
C VAL A 79 -8.53 -0.90 -7.95
N TRP A 80 -8.63 -1.64 -6.83
CA TRP A 80 -7.51 -2.31 -6.19
C TRP A 80 -7.32 -3.70 -6.81
N THR A 81 -6.10 -4.02 -7.20
CA THR A 81 -5.72 -5.33 -7.75
C THR A 81 -4.57 -5.89 -6.95
N GLU A 82 -4.59 -7.19 -6.66
CA GLU A 82 -3.44 -7.88 -6.09
C GLU A 82 -2.31 -7.86 -7.12
N PHE A 83 -1.19 -7.27 -6.75
CA PHE A 83 -0.09 -7.01 -7.67
C PHE A 83 1.02 -8.04 -7.50
N THR A 84 1.44 -8.29 -6.25
CA THR A 84 2.46 -9.29 -5.91
C THR A 84 2.42 -9.54 -4.40
N GLU A 85 3.38 -10.32 -3.89
CA GLU A 85 3.58 -10.58 -2.48
C GLU A 85 5.03 -10.32 -2.05
N MET A 86 5.20 -9.85 -0.80
CA MET A 86 6.51 -9.75 -0.16
C MET A 86 6.96 -11.14 0.32
N ILE A 87 8.28 -11.38 0.33
CA ILE A 87 8.85 -12.62 0.87
C ILE A 87 8.54 -12.76 2.37
N THR A 88 8.55 -11.65 3.11
CA THR A 88 8.25 -11.63 4.55
C THR A 88 7.02 -10.78 4.79
N PRO A 89 5.98 -11.30 5.48
CA PRO A 89 4.85 -10.51 5.94
C PRO A 89 5.28 -9.37 6.87
N ARG A 90 4.72 -8.17 6.70
CA ARG A 90 5.09 -6.98 7.49
C ARG A 90 3.86 -6.14 7.81
N HIS A 91 3.83 -5.55 8.99
CA HIS A 91 2.90 -4.48 9.39
C HIS A 91 3.68 -3.44 10.22
N ASP A 92 3.10 -2.25 10.42
CA ASP A 92 3.75 -1.13 11.12
C ASP A 92 5.11 -0.73 10.52
N ALA A 93 5.30 -0.98 9.22
CA ALA A 93 6.52 -0.69 8.49
C ALA A 93 6.47 0.71 7.84
N GLY A 94 7.65 1.34 7.75
CA GLY A 94 7.87 2.47 6.86
C GLY A 94 8.38 2.00 5.50
N ALA A 95 7.93 2.64 4.42
CA ALA A 95 8.49 2.47 3.09
C ALA A 95 8.67 3.83 2.42
N VAL A 96 9.67 3.92 1.55
CA VAL A 96 9.96 5.08 0.73
C VAL A 96 10.20 4.58 -0.69
N ALA A 97 9.62 5.28 -1.67
CA ALA A 97 9.99 5.07 -3.07
C ALA A 97 11.22 5.92 -3.36
N VAL A 98 12.29 5.27 -3.86
CA VAL A 98 13.49 5.97 -4.33
C VAL A 98 13.53 5.79 -5.83
N GLU A 99 13.41 6.90 -6.55
CA GLU A 99 13.67 6.92 -7.98
C GLU A 99 15.18 7.02 -8.18
N VAL A 100 15.77 5.97 -8.75
CA VAL A 100 17.16 6.05 -9.21
C VAL A 100 17.09 6.70 -10.58
N LEU A 101 17.42 7.99 -10.63
CA LEU A 101 17.75 8.63 -11.90
C LEU A 101 19.12 8.09 -12.31
N ASP A 102 19.13 7.16 -13.25
CA ASP A 102 20.37 6.80 -13.93
C ASP A 102 20.90 8.07 -14.59
N CYS A 103 21.98 8.63 -14.03
CA CYS A 103 22.78 9.58 -14.78
C CYS A 103 23.65 8.75 -15.74
N GLU A 104 23.50 9.04 -17.04
CA GLU A 104 24.11 8.36 -18.21
C GLU A 104 23.26 7.16 -18.70
N THR A 105 22.70 7.13 -19.92
CA THR A 105 23.21 7.61 -21.21
C THR A 105 22.11 8.22 -22.09
N ALA A 106 22.35 9.45 -22.56
CA ALA A 106 21.71 9.95 -23.79
C ALA A 106 22.34 9.23 -24.99
N THR A 107 21.93 7.99 -25.25
CA THR A 107 22.13 7.32 -26.53
C THR A 107 20.82 6.63 -26.90
N TRP A 108 20.12 7.26 -27.85
CA TRP A 108 18.89 6.78 -28.46
C TRP A 108 19.14 5.41 -29.11
N GLU A 109 18.50 4.36 -28.61
CA GLU A 109 18.13 3.19 -29.41
C GLU A 109 16.74 2.70 -29.01
N GLU A 110 16.05 2.17 -30.02
CA GLU A 110 14.60 2.03 -30.17
C GLU A 110 13.92 1.01 -29.25
N GLU A 111 12.66 1.34 -28.92
CA GLU A 111 11.53 0.43 -28.65
C GLU A 111 11.76 -0.83 -27.78
N ASN A 112 11.35 -0.75 -26.52
CA ASN A 112 10.55 -1.82 -25.89
C ASN A 112 9.82 -1.28 -24.65
N GLU A 113 8.49 -1.25 -24.71
CA GLU A 113 7.58 -0.85 -23.62
C GLU A 113 7.30 -1.98 -22.59
N GLU A 114 8.04 -3.09 -22.65
CA GLU A 114 7.94 -4.16 -21.65
C GLU A 114 9.09 -4.09 -20.63
N GLU A 115 8.72 -3.95 -19.36
CA GLU A 115 9.57 -4.13 -18.17
C GLU A 115 10.23 -2.88 -17.57
N PHE A 116 9.49 -1.79 -17.42
CA PHE A 116 9.75 -0.90 -16.28
C PHE A 116 9.25 -1.58 -15.00
N ARG A 117 10.09 -2.46 -14.43
CA ARG A 117 9.93 -2.91 -13.05
C ARG A 117 10.47 -1.79 -12.15
N PRO A 118 9.62 -0.94 -11.54
CA PRO A 118 10.12 -0.10 -10.47
C PRO A 118 10.74 -1.02 -9.42
N VAL A 119 12.04 -0.89 -9.19
CA VAL A 119 12.68 -1.50 -8.03
C VAL A 119 12.14 -0.72 -6.84
N ILE A 120 11.05 -1.21 -6.25
CA ILE A 120 10.58 -0.71 -4.96
C ILE A 120 11.62 -1.13 -3.94
N GLY A 121 12.66 -0.31 -3.80
CA GLY A 121 13.63 -0.41 -2.73
C GLY A 121 12.93 -0.10 -1.42
N VAL A 122 12.40 -1.14 -0.75
CA VAL A 122 11.88 -0.99 0.61
C VAL A 122 13.07 -0.76 1.54
N ALA A 123 13.49 0.50 1.68
CA ALA A 123 14.41 0.89 2.73
C ALA A 123 13.62 0.88 4.05
N CYS A 124 13.82 -0.19 4.85
CA CYS A 124 13.37 -0.22 6.23
C CYS A 124 14.13 0.86 7.01
N VAL A 125 13.50 2.01 7.27
CA VAL A 125 13.94 2.86 8.38
C VAL A 125 13.42 2.22 9.66
N LEU A 126 14.25 1.42 10.31
CA LEU A 126 14.03 0.98 11.68
C LEU A 126 14.04 2.24 12.57
N MET A 127 12.87 2.72 12.98
CA MET A 127 12.79 3.71 14.05
C MET A 127 13.18 2.99 15.37
N PRO A 128 14.19 3.45 16.11
CA PRO A 128 14.44 2.93 17.45
C PRO A 128 13.29 3.35 18.37
N ARG A 129 12.79 2.40 19.17
CA ARG A 129 11.88 2.71 20.28
C ARG A 129 12.59 3.71 21.20
N LEU A 130 11.94 4.84 21.47
CA LEU A 130 12.24 5.67 22.64
C LEU A 130 11.78 4.95 23.91
#